data_AF-A0A950YFH9-F1
#
_entry.id   AF-A0A950YFH9-F1
#
_cell.length_a   1.000
_cell.length_b   1.000
_cell.length_c   1.000
_cell.angle_alpha   90.00
_cell.angle_beta   90.00
_cell.angle_gamma   90.00
#
_symmetry.space_group_name_H-M   'P 1'
#
loop_
_entity.id
_entity.type
_entity.pdbx_description
1 polymer ?
#
loop_
_entity_poly.entity_id
_entity_poly.type
_entity_poly.pdbx_seq_one_letter_code
_entity_poly.pdbx_strand_id
1 'polypeptide(L)'
;WSVRRLAAATGIAPTTVHRIWREHKLKPHQVRSFKFSNDPQLIEKVVDVVGLYLDPPKGALVLCVDEKTQIQALDRTQPTLPMKRGKAQRMTHDYKRNGTTSLYAALELATGEVTGSCYPRHTHEEFLAFLNTLVRAFPRKPLHVVLDNSSTHSTPEVTRWLERHRRVHFHFTPTGASWLNMVEIWFSILTKQQVRRGVYHDVPELIAAIEHFIAGYNERAQPFVWTKTADQVLAKAVKDQATSGTLHERSAVGDCGDVSMISAGRRRTPDVAELAKAVAAKRWSGPITGCD
;
A
#
# COMPACT_ATOMS: atom_id res chain seq x y z
N TRP A 1 -5.91 -7.23 26.14
CA TRP A 1 -6.06 -7.95 27.43
C TRP A 1 -4.77 -8.66 27.80
N SER A 2 -4.37 -8.67 29.08
CA SER A 2 -3.33 -9.60 29.57
C SER A 2 -4.01 -10.74 30.32
N VAL A 3 -3.35 -11.90 30.42
CA VAL A 3 -3.85 -13.07 31.16
C VAL A 3 -4.27 -12.68 32.58
N ARG A 4 -3.41 -11.92 33.29
CA ARG A 4 -3.68 -11.47 34.66
C ARG A 4 -4.86 -10.51 34.76
N ARG A 5 -4.99 -9.57 33.82
CA ARG A 5 -6.11 -8.61 33.82
C ARG A 5 -7.44 -9.31 33.52
N LEU A 6 -7.46 -10.29 32.61
CA LEU A 6 -8.67 -11.04 32.31
C LEU A 6 -9.03 -12.02 33.45
N ALA A 7 -8.02 -12.66 34.05
CA ALA A 7 -8.20 -13.48 35.25
C ALA A 7 -8.84 -12.70 36.40
N ALA A 8 -8.30 -11.52 36.73
CA ALA A 8 -8.85 -10.65 37.76
C ALA A 8 -10.30 -10.21 37.46
N ALA A 9 -10.61 -9.92 36.20
CA ALA A 9 -11.95 -9.49 35.78
C ALA A 9 -12.99 -10.62 35.76
N THR A 10 -12.56 -11.88 35.61
CA THR A 10 -13.45 -13.05 35.47
C THR A 10 -13.48 -13.96 36.69
N GLY A 11 -12.59 -13.73 37.67
CA GLY A 11 -12.41 -14.63 38.82
C GLY A 11 -11.74 -15.97 38.47
N ILE A 12 -11.30 -16.15 37.22
CA ILE A 12 -10.69 -17.39 36.73
C ILE A 12 -9.18 -17.35 36.98
N ALA A 13 -8.58 -18.48 37.35
CA ALA A 13 -7.13 -18.60 37.52
C ALA A 13 -6.36 -18.18 36.24
N PRO A 14 -5.24 -17.44 36.36
CA PRO A 14 -4.42 -17.03 35.21
C PRO A 14 -3.99 -18.20 34.30
N THR A 15 -3.69 -19.35 34.88
CA THR A 15 -3.32 -20.58 34.14
C THR A 15 -4.47 -21.08 33.27
N THR A 16 -5.71 -21.04 33.77
CA THR A 16 -6.92 -21.41 33.03
C THR A 16 -7.18 -20.42 31.89
N VAL A 17 -7.07 -19.11 32.13
CA VAL A 17 -7.17 -18.10 31.06
C VAL A 17 -6.13 -18.34 29.96
N HIS A 18 -4.88 -18.60 30.34
CA HIS A 18 -3.82 -18.90 29.39
C HIS A 18 -4.08 -20.19 28.59
N ARG A 19 -4.58 -21.25 29.25
CA ARG A 19 -4.96 -22.51 28.59
C ARG A 19 -6.06 -22.28 27.55
N ILE A 20 -7.14 -21.58 27.94
CA ILE A 20 -8.26 -21.25 27.04
C ILE A 20 -7.74 -20.46 25.83
N TRP A 21 -6.92 -19.44 26.05
CA TRP A 21 -6.36 -18.67 24.92
C TRP A 21 -5.50 -19.52 23.99
N ARG A 22 -4.69 -20.44 24.52
CA ARG A 22 -3.87 -21.35 23.71
C ARG A 22 -4.73 -22.31 22.90
N GLU A 23 -5.71 -22.93 23.55
CA GLU A 23 -6.63 -23.92 22.98
C GLU A 23 -7.46 -23.32 21.83
N HIS A 24 -7.99 -22.11 22.03
CA HIS A 24 -8.74 -21.39 21.01
C HIS A 24 -7.89 -20.51 20.09
N LYS A 25 -6.55 -20.60 20.18
CA LYS A 25 -5.59 -19.80 19.38
C LYS A 25 -5.84 -18.29 19.46
N LEU A 26 -6.38 -17.81 20.58
CA LEU A 26 -6.64 -16.39 20.81
C LEU A 26 -5.31 -15.66 21.07
N LYS A 27 -5.14 -14.52 20.40
CA LYS A 27 -3.94 -13.67 20.56
C LYS A 27 -4.33 -12.23 20.89
N PRO A 28 -4.78 -11.93 22.12
CA PRO A 28 -5.31 -10.61 22.49
C PRO A 28 -4.29 -9.46 22.50
N HIS A 29 -3.01 -9.76 22.27
CA HIS A 29 -1.93 -8.80 22.07
C HIS A 29 -1.74 -8.45 20.58
N GLN A 30 -2.34 -9.20 19.65
CA GLN A 30 -2.30 -8.93 18.22
C GLN A 30 -3.53 -8.12 17.85
N VAL A 31 -3.29 -6.98 17.22
CA VAL A 31 -4.32 -6.18 16.55
C VAL A 31 -3.92 -6.11 15.09
N ARG A 32 -4.85 -6.43 14.20
CA ARG A 32 -4.66 -6.28 12.74
C ARG A 32 -5.72 -5.32 12.23
N SER A 33 -5.31 -4.34 11.45
CA SER A 33 -6.22 -3.53 10.66
C SER A 33 -6.65 -4.30 9.41
N PHE A 34 -7.89 -4.13 9.01
CA PHE A 34 -8.38 -4.55 7.70
C PHE A 34 -9.10 -3.38 7.04
N LYS A 35 -9.10 -3.33 5.71
CA LYS A 35 -9.83 -2.35 4.93
C LYS A 35 -10.39 -3.05 3.70
N PHE A 36 -11.71 -3.04 3.58
CA PHE A 36 -12.40 -3.45 2.37
C PHE A 36 -12.49 -2.25 1.42
N SER A 37 -12.34 -2.51 0.13
CA SER A 37 -12.52 -1.49 -0.90
C SER A 37 -13.98 -1.50 -1.36
N ASN A 38 -14.57 -0.31 -1.50
CA ASN A 38 -15.89 -0.11 -2.10
C ASN A 38 -15.75 0.47 -3.52
N ASP A 39 -14.58 0.36 -4.13
CA ASP A 39 -14.34 0.88 -5.48
C ASP A 39 -15.23 0.12 -6.48
N PRO A 40 -16.07 0.82 -7.28
CA PRO A 40 -16.90 0.16 -8.29
C PRO A 40 -16.09 -0.67 -9.30
N GLN A 41 -14.82 -0.29 -9.53
CA GLN A 41 -13.89 -0.97 -10.43
C GLN A 41 -12.90 -1.87 -9.69
N LEU A 42 -13.22 -2.31 -8.46
CA LEU A 42 -12.33 -3.12 -7.63
C LEU A 42 -11.76 -4.33 -8.37
N ILE A 43 -12.62 -5.13 -9.02
CA ILE A 43 -12.20 -6.34 -9.74
C ILE A 43 -11.25 -5.98 -10.88
N GLU A 44 -11.65 -5.03 -11.74
CA GLU A 44 -10.87 -4.61 -12.91
C GLU A 44 -9.48 -4.10 -12.51
N LYS A 45 -9.41 -3.22 -11.51
CA LYS A 45 -8.15 -2.65 -11.02
C LYS A 45 -7.25 -3.69 -10.35
N VAL A 46 -7.81 -4.60 -9.55
CA VAL A 46 -7.03 -5.68 -8.94
C VAL A 46 -6.44 -6.58 -10.02
N VAL A 47 -7.25 -6.98 -11.00
CA VAL A 47 -6.81 -7.82 -12.10
C VAL A 47 -5.74 -7.13 -12.93
N ASP A 48 -5.91 -5.85 -13.25
CA ASP A 48 -4.94 -5.05 -14.01
C ASP A 48 -3.59 -4.98 -13.29
N VAL A 49 -3.57 -4.57 -12.02
CA VAL A 49 -2.32 -4.42 -11.25
C VAL A 49 -1.68 -5.77 -10.93
N VAL A 50 -2.45 -6.76 -10.50
CA VAL A 50 -1.91 -8.11 -10.18
C VAL A 50 -1.43 -8.81 -11.44
N GLY A 51 -2.16 -8.68 -12.55
CA GLY A 51 -1.74 -9.19 -13.86
C GLY A 51 -0.40 -8.60 -14.27
N LEU A 52 -0.26 -7.27 -14.16
CA LEU A 52 0.98 -6.57 -14.45
C LEU A 52 2.17 -7.04 -13.59
N TYR A 53 1.94 -7.36 -12.31
CA TYR A 53 3.00 -7.86 -11.44
C TYR A 53 3.40 -9.32 -11.71
N LEU A 54 2.44 -10.16 -12.12
CA LEU A 54 2.69 -11.58 -12.37
C LEU A 54 3.26 -11.85 -13.77
N ASP A 55 2.82 -11.07 -14.77
CA ASP A 55 3.21 -11.20 -16.17
C ASP A 55 3.37 -9.82 -16.82
N PRO A 56 4.47 -9.09 -16.49
CA PRO A 56 4.71 -7.78 -17.05
C PRO A 56 4.96 -7.85 -18.57
N PRO A 57 4.55 -6.84 -19.35
CA PRO A 57 4.82 -6.82 -20.79
C PRO A 57 6.31 -6.89 -21.08
N LYS A 58 6.68 -7.67 -22.10
CA LYS A 58 8.08 -7.87 -22.48
C LYS A 58 8.77 -6.55 -22.81
N GLY A 59 9.94 -6.33 -22.20
CA GLY A 59 10.75 -5.13 -22.42
C GLY A 59 10.22 -3.85 -21.77
N ALA A 60 9.10 -3.91 -21.05
CA ALA A 60 8.56 -2.81 -20.29
C ALA A 60 9.12 -2.76 -18.86
N LEU A 61 9.10 -1.57 -18.26
CA LEU A 61 9.38 -1.39 -16.84
C LEU A 61 8.07 -1.24 -16.08
N VAL A 62 7.95 -1.96 -14.96
CA VAL A 62 6.86 -1.78 -14.01
C VAL A 62 7.39 -1.00 -12.82
N LEU A 63 6.85 0.21 -12.63
CA LEU A 63 7.23 1.14 -11.58
C LEU A 63 6.07 1.33 -10.63
N CYS A 64 6.24 0.94 -9.37
CA CYS A 64 5.30 1.29 -8.30
C CYS A 64 5.66 2.70 -7.80
N VAL A 65 4.78 3.67 -8.04
CA VAL A 65 5.00 5.07 -7.68
C VAL A 65 4.01 5.50 -6.61
N ASP A 66 4.52 6.23 -5.62
CA ASP A 66 3.71 6.79 -4.53
C ASP A 66 4.47 7.91 -3.81
N GLU A 67 3.77 8.66 -2.98
CA GLU A 67 4.31 9.73 -2.17
C GLU A 67 4.21 9.44 -0.68
N LYS A 68 5.37 9.44 -0.03
CA LYS A 68 5.43 9.55 1.41
C LYS A 68 5.44 11.02 1.81
N THR A 69 4.26 11.55 2.10
CA THR A 69 4.07 12.95 2.49
C THR A 69 4.45 13.20 3.96
N GLN A 70 4.77 14.47 4.27
CA GLN A 70 4.98 14.97 5.63
C GLN A 70 6.05 14.20 6.45
N ILE A 71 7.14 13.77 5.81
CA ILE A 71 8.29 13.21 6.53
C ILE A 71 8.92 14.33 7.35
N GLN A 72 8.96 14.15 8.67
CA GLN A 72 9.37 15.21 9.58
C GLN A 72 10.85 15.14 9.91
N ALA A 73 11.54 16.28 9.85
CA ALA A 73 12.87 16.45 10.41
C ALA A 73 12.73 16.56 11.93
N LEU A 74 13.05 15.46 12.63
CA LEU A 74 12.95 15.37 14.08
C LEU A 74 14.35 15.34 14.70
N ASP A 75 14.60 16.33 15.55
CA ASP A 75 15.77 16.37 16.42
C ASP A 75 15.39 15.90 17.83
N ARG A 76 16.38 15.48 18.62
CA ARG A 76 16.21 15.00 19.99
C ARG A 76 16.61 16.08 20.96
N THR A 77 15.81 16.24 22.02
CA THR A 77 16.09 17.22 23.07
C THR A 77 17.31 16.86 23.92
N GLN A 78 17.78 15.60 23.86
CA GLN A 78 19.01 15.16 24.51
C GLN A 78 19.82 14.23 23.57
N PRO A 79 21.15 14.15 23.76
CA PRO A 79 22.00 13.27 22.94
C PRO A 79 21.55 11.82 22.96
N THR A 80 21.52 11.20 21.78
CA THR A 80 21.24 9.76 21.66
C THR A 80 22.45 8.98 22.18
N LEU A 81 22.21 7.99 23.04
CA LEU A 81 23.29 7.14 23.54
C LEU A 81 23.58 6.01 22.54
N PRO A 82 24.85 5.77 22.17
CA PRO A 82 25.21 4.67 21.27
C PRO A 82 24.82 3.33 21.89
N MET A 83 24.52 2.36 21.04
CA MET A 83 24.25 0.99 21.48
C MET A 83 25.48 0.42 22.20
N LYS A 84 25.27 -0.21 23.35
CA LYS A 84 26.33 -0.88 24.13
C LYS A 84 25.96 -2.35 24.30
N ARG A 85 26.95 -3.24 24.44
CA ARG A 85 26.71 -4.67 24.67
C ARG A 85 25.73 -4.86 25.84
N GLY A 86 24.65 -5.62 25.61
CA GLY A 86 23.60 -5.88 26.61
C GLY A 86 22.62 -4.72 26.87
N LYS A 87 22.72 -3.60 26.14
CA LYS A 87 21.81 -2.46 26.26
C LYS A 87 21.26 -2.05 24.89
N ALA A 88 19.93 -1.93 24.81
CA ALA A 88 19.30 -1.32 23.65
C ALA A 88 19.73 0.14 23.48
N GLN A 89 19.70 0.62 22.24
CA GLN A 89 19.81 2.06 21.95
C GLN A 89 18.71 2.82 22.70
N ARG A 90 19.03 4.01 23.21
CA ARG A 90 18.09 4.87 23.93
C ARG A 90 17.99 6.22 23.25
N MET A 91 16.75 6.67 23.04
CA MET A 91 16.42 7.99 22.48
C MET A 91 15.40 8.64 23.38
N THR A 92 15.40 9.97 23.47
CA THR A 92 14.36 10.70 24.19
C THR A 92 13.03 10.62 23.45
N HIS A 93 11.95 10.56 24.23
CA HIS A 93 10.60 10.70 23.70
C HIS A 93 10.32 12.13 23.25
N ASP A 94 10.90 13.13 23.92
CA ASP A 94 10.81 14.53 23.53
C ASP A 94 11.65 14.81 22.27
N TYR A 95 11.07 15.60 21.37
CA TYR A 95 11.66 15.95 20.09
C TYR A 95 11.40 17.42 19.73
N LYS A 96 12.28 17.99 18.89
CA LYS A 96 12.09 19.27 18.22
C LYS A 96 11.74 19.02 16.75
N ARG A 97 10.76 19.77 16.23
CA ARG A 97 10.34 19.68 14.83
C ARG A 97 11.06 20.75 14.03
N ASN A 98 11.78 20.35 12.98
CA ASN A 98 12.57 21.25 12.13
C ASN A 98 12.04 21.34 10.69
N GLY A 99 10.74 21.06 10.49
CA GLY A 99 10.07 21.10 9.19
C GLY A 99 9.73 19.71 8.63
N THR A 100 9.24 19.69 7.40
CA THR A 100 8.78 18.47 6.71
C THR A 100 9.15 18.48 5.24
N THR A 101 9.33 17.30 4.65
CA THR A 101 9.44 17.10 3.20
C THR A 101 8.48 16.00 2.74
N SER A 102 8.13 16.00 1.46
CA SER A 102 7.43 14.90 0.80
C SER A 102 8.40 14.13 -0.08
N LEU A 103 8.46 12.81 0.04
CA LEU A 103 9.27 11.95 -0.81
C LEU A 103 8.39 11.29 -1.87
N TYR A 104 8.68 11.56 -3.14
CA TYR A 104 8.15 10.80 -4.26
C TYR A 104 9.13 9.68 -4.54
N ALA A 105 8.64 8.44 -4.67
CA ALA A 105 9.48 7.29 -4.94
C ALA A 105 8.87 6.39 -6.01
N ALA A 106 9.73 5.81 -6.83
CA ALA A 106 9.41 4.82 -7.85
C ALA A 106 10.23 3.57 -7.57
N LEU A 107 9.56 2.48 -7.22
CA LEU A 107 10.16 1.16 -7.07
C LEU A 107 10.03 0.39 -8.38
N GLU A 108 11.16 -0.01 -8.98
CA GLU A 108 11.17 -0.91 -10.12
C GLU A 108 11.00 -2.36 -9.66
N LEU A 109 9.98 -3.06 -10.16
CA LEU A 109 9.62 -4.39 -9.69
C LEU A 109 10.70 -5.45 -9.95
N ALA A 110 11.30 -5.41 -11.16
CA ALA A 110 12.18 -6.46 -11.65
C ALA A 110 13.56 -6.45 -10.99
N THR A 111 14.05 -5.29 -10.58
CA THR A 111 15.37 -5.11 -9.92
C THR A 111 15.22 -4.86 -8.43
N GLY A 112 14.10 -4.28 -8.01
CA GLY A 112 13.89 -3.75 -6.67
C GLY A 112 14.55 -2.39 -6.44
N GLU A 113 15.15 -1.78 -7.46
CA GLU A 113 15.77 -0.46 -7.35
C GLU A 113 14.72 0.62 -7.12
N VAL A 114 15.11 1.65 -6.38
CA VAL A 114 14.26 2.79 -6.08
C VAL A 114 14.87 4.08 -6.61
N THR A 115 14.09 4.81 -7.40
CA THR A 115 14.37 6.23 -7.71
C THR A 115 13.51 7.08 -6.80
N GLY A 116 14.10 8.09 -6.14
CA GLY A 116 13.34 8.96 -5.25
C GLY A 116 13.76 10.42 -5.36
N SER A 117 12.84 11.33 -5.05
CA SER A 117 13.10 12.77 -4.99
C SER A 117 12.24 13.44 -3.93
N CYS A 118 12.84 14.31 -3.14
CA CYS A 118 12.17 15.06 -2.09
C CYS A 118 11.71 16.43 -2.60
N TYR A 119 10.48 16.81 -2.24
CA TYR A 119 9.91 18.11 -2.57
C TYR A 119 9.24 18.75 -1.35
N PRO A 120 9.21 20.09 -1.28
CA PRO A 120 8.60 20.81 -0.16
C PRO A 120 7.07 20.76 -0.15
N ARG A 121 6.45 20.54 -1.32
CA ARG A 121 5.00 20.46 -1.49
C ARG A 121 4.60 19.11 -2.06
N HIS A 122 3.31 18.81 -1.99
CA HIS A 122 2.70 17.65 -2.61
C HIS A 122 1.58 18.16 -3.52
N THR A 123 1.94 18.53 -4.74
CA THR A 123 0.99 18.97 -5.77
C THR A 123 1.23 18.20 -7.08
N HIS A 124 0.41 18.49 -8.09
CA HIS A 124 0.59 17.93 -9.42
C HIS A 124 1.89 18.42 -10.09
N GLU A 125 2.41 19.60 -9.73
CA GLU A 125 3.66 20.14 -10.29
C GLU A 125 4.86 19.28 -9.88
N GLU A 126 4.98 18.98 -8.58
CA GLU A 126 6.03 18.09 -8.07
C GLU A 126 5.89 16.67 -8.62
N PHE A 127 4.65 16.16 -8.72
CA PHE A 127 4.38 14.86 -9.33
C PHE A 127 4.87 14.80 -10.78
N LEU A 128 4.53 15.79 -11.60
CA LEU A 128 5.00 15.88 -12.99
C LEU A 128 6.52 16.05 -13.08
N ALA A 129 7.13 16.83 -12.18
CA ALA A 129 8.57 16.97 -12.11
C ALA A 129 9.25 15.61 -11.83
N PHE A 130 8.69 14.81 -10.92
CA PHE A 130 9.17 13.47 -10.63
C PHE A 130 9.00 12.51 -11.80
N LEU A 131 7.82 12.50 -12.45
CA LEU A 131 7.59 11.67 -13.65
C LEU A 131 8.55 12.04 -14.78
N ASN A 132 8.86 13.32 -14.97
CA ASN A 132 9.85 13.75 -15.95
C ASN A 132 11.25 13.18 -15.64
N THR A 133 11.61 13.04 -14.37
CA THR A 133 12.86 12.38 -13.96
C THR A 133 12.85 10.90 -14.36
N LEU A 134 11.77 10.17 -14.12
CA LEU A 134 11.64 8.76 -14.54
C LEU A 134 11.69 8.60 -16.06
N VAL A 135 10.96 9.46 -16.79
CA VAL A 135 10.90 9.45 -18.26
C VAL A 135 12.27 9.73 -18.87
N ARG A 136 13.09 10.58 -18.24
CA ARG A 136 14.48 10.84 -18.64
C ARG A 136 15.42 9.69 -18.30
N ALA A 137 15.26 9.07 -17.14
CA ALA A 137 16.07 7.92 -16.74
C ALA A 137 15.86 6.71 -17.66
N PHE A 138 14.63 6.54 -18.19
CA PHE A 138 14.25 5.41 -19.03
C PHE A 138 13.69 5.86 -20.40
N PRO A 139 14.52 6.41 -21.30
CA PRO A 139 14.03 7.10 -22.50
C PRO A 139 13.41 6.17 -23.57
N ARG A 140 13.76 4.88 -23.58
CA ARG A 140 13.43 3.94 -24.66
C ARG A 140 12.49 2.79 -24.29
N LYS A 141 12.09 2.69 -23.02
CA LYS A 141 11.24 1.59 -22.54
C LYS A 141 9.80 2.07 -22.30
N PRO A 142 8.78 1.25 -22.58
CA PRO A 142 7.44 1.47 -22.04
C PRO A 142 7.48 1.45 -20.52
N LEU A 143 6.81 2.42 -19.88
CA LEU A 143 6.74 2.57 -18.43
C LEU A 143 5.31 2.31 -17.98
N HIS A 144 5.10 1.21 -17.27
CA HIS A 144 3.84 0.92 -16.60
C HIS A 144 3.94 1.39 -15.16
N VAL A 145 3.25 2.48 -14.86
CA VAL A 145 3.32 3.16 -13.57
C VAL A 145 2.09 2.77 -12.75
N VAL A 146 2.30 2.04 -11.67
CA VAL A 146 1.26 1.71 -10.70
C VAL A 146 1.16 2.84 -9.68
N LEU A 147 -0.04 3.38 -9.50
CA LEU A 147 -0.33 4.55 -8.66
C LEU A 147 -1.53 4.30 -7.74
N ASP A 148 -1.66 5.10 -6.69
CA ASP A 148 -2.92 5.23 -5.97
C ASP A 148 -3.89 6.21 -6.66
N ASN A 149 -5.12 6.30 -6.15
CA ASN A 149 -6.16 7.21 -6.68
C ASN A 149 -6.06 8.64 -6.12
N SER A 150 -4.87 9.14 -5.75
CA SER A 150 -4.71 10.52 -5.31
C SER A 150 -5.23 11.51 -6.36
N SER A 151 -5.87 12.60 -5.92
CA SER A 151 -6.41 13.63 -6.80
C SER A 151 -5.32 14.36 -7.60
N THR A 152 -4.07 14.34 -7.12
CA THR A 152 -2.92 14.91 -7.84
C THR A 152 -2.60 14.15 -9.13
N HIS A 153 -2.96 12.87 -9.23
CA HIS A 153 -2.64 11.99 -10.37
C HIS A 153 -3.60 12.13 -11.55
N SER A 154 -4.72 12.83 -11.38
CA SER A 154 -5.79 12.94 -12.39
C SER A 154 -6.14 14.38 -12.76
N THR A 155 -5.27 15.34 -12.43
CA THR A 155 -5.42 16.73 -12.85
C THR A 155 -5.39 16.87 -14.39
N PRO A 156 -6.04 17.89 -14.97
CA PRO A 156 -5.97 18.14 -16.42
C PRO A 156 -4.54 18.24 -16.95
N GLU A 157 -3.62 18.80 -16.17
CA GLU A 157 -2.19 18.93 -16.46
C GLU A 157 -1.53 17.55 -16.61
N VAL A 158 -1.83 16.64 -15.69
CA VAL A 158 -1.32 15.26 -15.71
C VAL A 158 -1.90 14.49 -16.88
N THR A 159 -3.18 14.63 -17.16
CA THR A 159 -3.81 14.01 -18.34
C THR A 159 -3.16 14.49 -19.64
N ARG A 160 -2.99 15.81 -19.82
CA ARG A 160 -2.30 16.38 -20.99
C ARG A 160 -0.84 15.93 -21.07
N TRP A 161 -0.17 15.76 -19.93
CA TRP A 161 1.18 15.23 -19.90
C TRP A 161 1.22 13.78 -20.36
N LEU A 162 0.29 12.94 -19.90
CA LEU A 162 0.22 11.53 -20.27
C LEU A 162 -0.07 11.35 -21.76
N GLU A 163 -0.94 12.17 -22.34
CA GLU A 163 -1.21 12.20 -23.80
C GLU A 163 0.06 12.46 -24.63
N ARG A 164 0.96 13.33 -24.13
CA ARG A 164 2.26 13.62 -24.75
C ARG A 164 3.30 12.52 -24.53
N HIS A 165 3.12 11.69 -23.51
CA HIS A 165 4.06 10.63 -23.14
C HIS A 165 3.46 9.25 -23.41
N ARG A 166 3.23 8.93 -24.69
CA ARG A 166 2.54 7.71 -25.16
C ARG A 166 3.14 6.38 -24.70
N ARG A 167 4.40 6.38 -24.24
CA ARG A 167 5.09 5.21 -23.66
C ARG A 167 4.81 4.99 -22.17
N VAL A 168 4.12 5.92 -21.52
CA VAL A 168 3.79 5.88 -20.10
C VAL A 168 2.33 5.44 -19.96
N HIS A 169 2.11 4.41 -19.15
CA HIS A 169 0.79 3.80 -18.93
C HIS A 169 0.49 3.81 -17.44
N PHE A 170 -0.61 4.43 -17.03
CA PHE A 170 -1.02 4.46 -15.62
C PHE A 170 -1.92 3.28 -15.28
N HIS A 171 -1.63 2.65 -14.15
CA HIS A 171 -2.37 1.56 -13.56
C HIS A 171 -2.76 1.96 -12.14
N PHE A 172 -4.05 2.10 -11.88
CA PHE A 172 -4.52 2.60 -10.59
C PHE A 172 -4.90 1.44 -9.67
N THR A 173 -4.37 1.46 -8.45
CA THR A 173 -4.84 0.58 -7.38
C THR A 173 -6.29 0.91 -7.01
N PRO A 174 -7.10 -0.05 -6.54
CA PRO A 174 -8.45 0.23 -6.08
C PRO A 174 -8.46 1.24 -4.94
N THR A 175 -9.54 2.04 -4.86
CA THR A 175 -9.72 3.02 -3.78
C THR A 175 -9.67 2.33 -2.42
N GLY A 176 -8.77 2.81 -1.55
CA GLY A 176 -8.55 2.22 -0.24
C GLY A 176 -7.74 0.92 -0.22
N ALA A 177 -7.11 0.55 -1.34
CA ALA A 177 -6.24 -0.62 -1.46
C ALA A 177 -4.77 -0.23 -1.72
N SER A 178 -4.25 0.80 -1.05
CA SER A 178 -2.84 1.21 -1.17
C SER A 178 -1.86 0.09 -0.79
N TRP A 179 -2.30 -0.92 -0.02
CA TRP A 179 -1.53 -2.13 0.25
C TRP A 179 -1.17 -2.95 -1.00
N LEU A 180 -1.81 -2.69 -2.15
CA LEU A 180 -1.48 -3.29 -3.44
C LEU A 180 -0.30 -2.56 -4.13
N ASN A 181 0.02 -1.33 -3.71
CA ASN A 181 1.15 -0.58 -4.23
C ASN A 181 2.44 -1.03 -3.53
N MET A 182 3.37 -1.70 -4.23
CA MET A 182 4.49 -2.37 -3.57
C MET A 182 5.54 -1.40 -3.01
N VAL A 183 5.58 -0.16 -3.51
CA VAL A 183 6.48 0.88 -2.97
C VAL A 183 6.18 1.23 -1.51
N GLU A 184 4.94 1.00 -1.03
CA GLU A 184 4.57 1.17 0.39
C GLU A 184 5.35 0.21 1.31
N ILE A 185 5.73 -0.97 0.80
CA ILE A 185 6.62 -1.89 1.52
C ILE A 185 7.99 -1.24 1.70
N TRP A 186 8.52 -0.64 0.63
CA TRP A 186 9.79 0.08 0.67
C TRP A 186 9.74 1.31 1.60
N PHE A 187 8.64 2.08 1.58
CA PHE A 187 8.44 3.16 2.55
C PHE A 187 8.44 2.66 3.99
N SER A 188 7.92 1.45 4.26
CA SER A 188 8.02 0.83 5.59
C SER A 188 9.48 0.56 5.98
N ILE A 189 10.30 0.11 5.04
CA ILE A 189 11.74 -0.14 5.23
C ILE A 189 12.46 1.17 5.54
N LEU A 190 12.34 2.17 4.66
CA LEU A 190 12.89 3.52 4.85
C LEU A 190 12.49 4.11 6.21
N THR A 191 11.20 4.01 6.55
CA THR A 191 10.69 4.57 7.81
C THR A 191 11.33 3.93 9.02
N LYS A 192 11.48 2.60 9.03
CA LYS A 192 12.00 1.85 10.18
C LYS A 192 13.52 1.96 10.31
N GLN A 193 14.23 2.02 9.19
CA GLN A 193 15.69 1.95 9.18
C GLN A 193 16.33 3.34 9.22
N GLN A 194 15.76 4.33 8.54
CA GLN A 194 16.32 5.68 8.43
C GLN A 194 15.49 6.71 9.21
N VAL A 195 14.23 6.95 8.82
CA VAL A 195 13.45 8.09 9.31
C VAL A 195 13.24 8.04 10.84
N ARG A 196 12.81 6.91 11.39
CA ARG A 196 12.53 6.80 12.84
C ARG A 196 13.78 6.70 13.72
N ARG A 197 14.92 6.30 13.14
CA ARG A 197 16.19 6.10 13.85
C ARG A 197 17.10 7.32 13.79
N GLY A 198 16.94 8.15 12.77
CA GLY A 198 17.72 9.37 12.58
C GLY A 198 17.35 10.50 13.53
N VAL A 199 18.22 11.50 13.52
CA VAL A 199 18.10 12.80 14.18
C VAL A 199 18.44 13.81 13.10
N TYR A 200 17.57 14.80 12.89
CA TYR A 200 17.68 15.74 11.78
C TYR A 200 17.44 17.17 12.28
N HIS A 201 18.47 18.01 12.19
CA HIS A 201 18.46 19.39 12.67
C HIS A 201 17.73 20.34 11.71
N ASP A 202 17.58 19.95 10.45
CA ASP A 202 16.80 20.67 9.44
C ASP A 202 16.29 19.72 8.33
N VAL A 203 15.54 20.28 7.38
CA VAL A 203 15.00 19.53 6.23
C VAL A 203 16.10 19.09 5.26
N PRO A 204 17.10 19.91 4.88
CA PRO A 204 18.22 19.47 4.05
C PRO A 204 18.95 18.24 4.57
N GLU A 205 19.24 18.15 5.87
CA GLU A 205 19.87 16.97 6.47
C GLU A 205 19.00 15.72 6.34
N LEU A 206 17.68 15.85 6.57
CA LEU A 206 16.73 14.76 6.33
C LEU A 206 16.72 14.31 4.87
N ILE A 207 16.75 15.23 3.91
CA ILE A 207 16.77 14.92 2.49
C ILE A 207 18.06 14.17 2.14
N ALA A 208 19.23 14.69 2.53
CA ALA A 208 20.51 14.05 2.28
C ALA A 208 20.57 12.62 2.87
N ALA A 209 19.98 12.42 4.05
CA ALA A 209 19.89 11.11 4.68
C ALA A 209 18.96 10.13 3.93
N ILE A 210 17.86 10.62 3.36
CA ILE A 210 16.98 9.82 2.50
C ILE A 210 17.70 9.45 1.20
N GLU A 211 18.38 10.40 0.55
CA GLU A 211 19.15 10.17 -0.68
C GLU A 211 20.27 9.16 -0.46
N HIS A 212 21.04 9.31 0.63
CA HIS A 212 22.07 8.36 1.02
C HIS A 212 21.49 6.96 1.28
N PHE A 213 20.33 6.89 1.94
CA PHE A 213 19.64 5.61 2.17
C PHE A 213 19.21 4.95 0.86
N ILE A 214 18.66 5.71 -0.09
CA ILE A 214 18.28 5.20 -1.41
C ILE A 214 19.50 4.63 -2.15
N ALA A 215 20.61 5.38 -2.17
CA ALA A 215 21.85 4.92 -2.82
C ALA A 215 22.34 3.59 -2.21
N GLY A 216 22.50 3.52 -0.89
CA GLY A 216 22.98 2.31 -0.20
C GLY A 216 21.96 1.15 -0.17
N TYR A 217 20.67 1.43 -0.38
CA TYR A 217 19.65 0.41 -0.59
C TYR A 217 19.79 -0.21 -1.99
N ASN A 218 19.95 0.62 -3.03
CA ASN A 218 20.02 0.17 -4.42
C ASN A 218 21.24 -0.72 -4.69
N GLU A 219 22.36 -0.52 -4.01
CA GLU A 219 23.55 -1.39 -4.10
C GLU A 219 23.25 -2.88 -3.80
N ARG A 220 22.18 -3.17 -3.07
CA ARG A 220 21.75 -4.52 -2.67
C ARG A 220 20.28 -4.77 -2.98
N ALA A 221 19.71 -3.99 -3.90
CA ALA A 221 18.33 -4.16 -4.33
C ALA A 221 18.09 -5.59 -4.83
N GLN A 222 16.91 -6.09 -4.55
CA GLN A 222 16.46 -7.41 -4.97
C GLN A 222 15.04 -7.30 -5.50
N PRO A 223 14.66 -8.12 -6.50
CA PRO A 223 13.34 -8.06 -7.11
C PRO A 223 12.21 -8.15 -6.08
N PHE A 224 11.18 -7.33 -6.28
CA PHE A 224 9.97 -7.38 -5.47
C PHE A 224 8.99 -8.37 -6.12
N VAL A 225 8.97 -9.61 -5.63
CA VAL A 225 8.16 -10.66 -6.26
C VAL A 225 6.74 -10.71 -5.69
N TRP A 226 5.75 -10.45 -6.53
CA TRP A 226 4.35 -10.68 -6.20
C TRP A 226 3.98 -12.15 -6.42
N THR A 227 3.21 -12.74 -5.50
CA THR A 227 2.92 -14.19 -5.51
C THR A 227 1.44 -14.57 -5.48
N LYS A 228 0.54 -13.59 -5.33
CA LYS A 228 -0.90 -13.86 -5.18
C LYS A 228 -1.63 -13.60 -6.48
N THR A 229 -2.44 -14.56 -6.92
CA THR A 229 -3.33 -14.35 -8.08
C THR A 229 -4.42 -13.33 -7.74
N ALA A 230 -5.03 -12.70 -8.75
CA ALA A 230 -6.13 -11.76 -8.55
C ALA A 230 -7.28 -12.38 -7.73
N ASP A 231 -7.65 -13.64 -8.00
CA ASP A 231 -8.72 -14.33 -7.26
C ASP A 231 -8.42 -14.46 -5.77
N GLN A 232 -7.20 -14.86 -5.43
CA GLN A 232 -6.72 -14.94 -4.03
C GLN A 232 -6.74 -13.58 -3.32
N VAL A 233 -6.51 -12.50 -4.06
CA VAL A 233 -6.59 -11.13 -3.54
C VAL A 233 -8.04 -10.71 -3.35
N LEU A 234 -8.89 -10.90 -4.36
CA LEU A 234 -10.31 -10.54 -4.34
C LEU A 234 -11.09 -11.30 -3.27
N ALA A 235 -10.79 -12.58 -3.05
CA ALA A 235 -11.37 -13.39 -1.98
C ALA A 235 -11.17 -12.78 -0.58
N LYS A 236 -10.19 -11.90 -0.39
CA LYS A 236 -9.91 -11.20 0.87
C LYS A 236 -10.30 -9.72 0.84
N ALA A 237 -10.41 -9.13 -0.35
CA ALA A 237 -10.66 -7.71 -0.54
C ALA A 237 -12.17 -7.38 -0.60
N VAL A 238 -13.02 -8.37 -0.90
CA VAL A 238 -14.47 -8.24 -0.90
C VAL A 238 -15.01 -8.53 0.51
N LYS A 239 -15.98 -7.74 0.95
CA LYS A 239 -16.69 -7.95 2.20
C LYS A 239 -17.60 -9.18 2.04
N ASP A 240 -17.15 -10.33 2.52
CA ASP A 240 -18.06 -11.46 2.73
C ASP A 240 -19.03 -11.06 3.87
N GLN A 241 -20.33 -11.14 3.63
CA GLN A 241 -21.36 -10.73 4.60
C GLN A 241 -21.42 -11.71 5.80
N ALA A 242 -20.42 -11.69 6.69
CA ALA A 242 -20.46 -12.35 7.99
C ALA A 242 -19.29 -11.94 8.93
N THR A 243 -18.79 -10.71 8.90
CA THR A 243 -17.90 -10.26 9.98
C THR A 243 -18.73 -9.93 11.22
N SER A 244 -18.72 -10.88 12.17
CA SER A 244 -19.36 -10.87 13.48
C SER A 244 -20.82 -11.35 13.48
N GLY A 245 -21.03 -12.66 13.65
CA GLY A 245 -22.28 -13.24 14.15
C GLY A 245 -22.54 -12.89 15.62
N THR A 246 -22.43 -11.61 15.99
CA THR A 246 -22.95 -11.14 17.27
C THR A 246 -24.40 -10.76 17.01
N LEU A 247 -25.29 -11.72 17.20
CA LEU A 247 -26.70 -11.42 17.43
C LEU A 247 -26.75 -10.53 18.67
N HIS A 248 -26.91 -9.22 18.48
CA HIS A 248 -27.52 -8.41 19.51
C HIS A 248 -28.98 -8.82 19.54
N GLU A 249 -29.27 -9.80 20.39
CA GLU A 249 -30.62 -10.20 20.78
C GLU A 249 -31.28 -8.95 21.38
N ARG A 250 -31.97 -8.19 20.53
CA ARG A 250 -32.91 -7.17 20.99
C ARG A 250 -34.08 -7.94 21.55
N SER A 251 -34.14 -8.04 22.87
CA SER A 251 -35.36 -8.39 23.58
C SER A 251 -36.43 -7.38 23.16
N ALA A 252 -37.35 -7.81 22.30
CA ALA A 252 -38.60 -7.13 22.03
C ALA A 252 -39.71 -8.17 22.19
N VAL A 253 -40.44 -8.00 23.28
CA VAL A 253 -41.75 -8.58 23.56
C VAL A 253 -42.70 -8.20 22.43
N GLY A 254 -43.49 -9.17 21.96
CA GLY A 254 -44.86 -8.95 21.51
C GLY A 254 -45.12 -8.76 20.01
N ASP A 255 -45.76 -9.78 19.45
CA ASP A 255 -46.98 -9.73 18.63
C ASP A 255 -46.90 -9.87 17.10
N CYS A 256 -47.95 -10.56 16.63
CA CYS A 256 -48.30 -11.18 15.35
C CYS A 256 -48.11 -10.39 14.05
N GLY A 257 -47.94 -11.14 12.95
CA GLY A 257 -48.35 -10.70 11.61
C GLY A 257 -47.64 -11.41 10.46
N ASP A 258 -48.29 -12.42 9.89
CA ASP A 258 -48.03 -12.99 8.55
C ASP A 258 -47.79 -11.92 7.48
N VAL A 259 -46.77 -12.09 6.61
CA VAL A 259 -46.88 -11.93 5.14
C VAL A 259 -45.80 -12.77 4.43
N SER A 260 -46.26 -13.54 3.46
CA SER A 260 -45.51 -14.44 2.57
C SER A 260 -44.86 -13.72 1.37
N MET A 261 -43.75 -14.30 0.89
CA MET A 261 -43.27 -14.36 -0.51
C MET A 261 -42.75 -13.08 -1.22
N ILE A 262 -41.53 -13.18 -1.79
CA ILE A 262 -41.25 -13.15 -3.25
C ILE A 262 -39.72 -13.32 -3.46
N SER A 263 -39.34 -14.39 -4.15
CA SER A 263 -38.00 -14.63 -4.67
C SER A 263 -37.74 -13.75 -5.90
N ALA A 264 -36.74 -12.86 -5.83
CA ALA A 264 -36.24 -12.10 -6.98
C ALA A 264 -34.85 -12.60 -7.39
N GLY A 265 -34.66 -12.79 -8.70
CA GLY A 265 -33.63 -13.61 -9.29
C GLY A 265 -32.19 -13.15 -9.07
N ARG A 266 -31.31 -14.13 -8.87
CA ARG A 266 -29.85 -13.98 -8.98
C ARG A 266 -29.48 -13.56 -10.40
N ARG A 267 -29.00 -12.32 -10.58
CA ARG A 267 -28.15 -12.00 -11.74
C ARG A 267 -26.83 -12.75 -11.55
N ARG A 268 -26.47 -13.60 -12.53
CA ARG A 268 -25.14 -14.22 -12.62
C ARG A 268 -24.10 -13.10 -12.66
N THR A 269 -23.23 -13.03 -11.66
CA THR A 269 -21.96 -12.31 -11.75
C THR A 269 -21.11 -13.02 -12.82
N PRO A 270 -20.58 -12.31 -13.83
CA PRO A 270 -19.68 -12.92 -14.80
C PRO A 270 -18.45 -13.52 -14.12
N ASP A 271 -17.90 -14.57 -14.72
CA ASP A 271 -16.69 -15.23 -14.23
C ASP A 271 -15.50 -14.25 -14.28
N VAL A 272 -14.80 -14.10 -13.16
CA VAL A 272 -13.65 -13.21 -13.00
C VAL A 272 -12.52 -13.60 -13.96
N ALA A 273 -12.40 -14.88 -14.32
CA ALA A 273 -11.44 -15.36 -15.30
C ALA A 273 -11.74 -14.86 -16.74
N GLU A 274 -13.03 -14.67 -17.07
CA GLU A 274 -13.46 -14.13 -18.36
C GLU A 274 -13.22 -12.62 -18.44
N LEU A 275 -13.53 -11.90 -17.36
CA LEU A 275 -13.24 -10.47 -17.24
C LEU A 275 -11.74 -10.19 -17.30
N ALA A 276 -10.91 -11.04 -16.67
CA ALA A 276 -9.47 -10.87 -16.69
C ALA A 276 -8.85 -11.01 -18.09
N LYS A 277 -9.33 -11.98 -18.88
CA LYS A 277 -8.91 -12.13 -20.27
C LYS A 277 -9.37 -10.96 -21.13
N ALA A 278 -10.60 -10.49 -20.93
CA ALA A 278 -11.17 -9.39 -21.70
C ALA A 278 -10.47 -8.04 -21.44
N VAL A 279 -10.13 -7.72 -20.18
CA VAL A 279 -9.45 -6.46 -19.82
C VAL A 279 -7.99 -6.48 -20.29
N ALA A 280 -7.28 -7.60 -20.11
CA ALA A 280 -5.90 -7.76 -20.59
C ALA A 280 -5.81 -7.66 -22.11
N ALA A 281 -6.72 -8.32 -22.84
CA ALA A 281 -6.73 -8.28 -24.30
C ALA A 281 -7.04 -6.89 -24.87
N LYS A 282 -7.91 -6.11 -24.22
CA LYS A 282 -8.41 -4.83 -24.75
C LYS A 282 -7.46 -3.65 -24.51
N ARG A 283 -6.59 -3.72 -23.49
CA ARG A 283 -5.59 -2.66 -23.20
C ARG A 283 -4.26 -2.85 -23.92
N TRP A 284 -3.94 -4.06 -24.36
CA TRP A 284 -2.60 -4.43 -24.85
C TRP A 284 -2.58 -4.68 -26.37
N SER A 285 -3.72 -4.56 -27.04
CA SER A 285 -3.88 -4.65 -28.50
C SER A 285 -4.03 -3.25 -29.13
N GLY A 286 -2.98 -2.45 -29.06
CA GLY A 286 -2.80 -1.32 -29.99
C GLY A 286 -2.22 -1.82 -31.32
N PRO A 287 -2.56 -1.21 -32.47
CA PRO A 287 -2.22 -1.75 -33.77
C PRO A 287 -0.69 -1.78 -33.97
N ILE A 288 -0.16 -2.98 -34.23
CA ILE A 288 1.12 -3.16 -34.90
C ILE A 288 0.88 -2.84 -36.36
N THR A 289 1.00 -1.56 -36.73
CA THR A 289 1.17 -1.19 -38.14
C THR A 289 2.64 -1.34 -38.46
N GLY A 290 3.01 -2.51 -38.99
CA GLY A 290 4.18 -2.65 -39.83
C GLY A 290 3.77 -2.43 -41.29
N CYS A 291 4.53 -1.61 -42.01
CA CYS A 291 5.14 -1.95 -43.30
C CYS A 291 6.07 -0.82 -43.75
N ASP A 292 7.20 -1.27 -44.31
CA ASP A 292 8.29 -0.62 -45.08
C ASP A 292 9.29 0.30 -44.35
#